data_AF-A0AAF0PP40-F1
#
_entry.id   AF-A0AAF0PP40-F1
#
_cell.length_a   1.000
_cell.length_b   1.000
_cell.length_c   1.000
_cell.angle_alpha   90.00
_cell.angle_beta   90.00
_cell.angle_gamma   90.00
#
_symmetry.space_group_name_H-M   'P 1'
#
loop_
_entity.id
_entity.type
_entity.pdbx_description
1 polymer ?
#
loop_
_entity_poly.entity_id
_entity_poly.type
_entity_poly.pdbx_seq_one_letter_code
_entity_poly.pdbx_strand_id
1 'polypeptide(L)' 'MYRDLREVFWWNDIKRDIASFLSKCSNCQQVKVEHQKLGGMTQKINIPTWK' A
#
# COMPACT_ATOMS: atom_id res chain seq x y z
N MET A 1 9.63 14.79 -9.83
CA MET A 1 10.00 13.36 -9.91
C MET A 1 8.93 12.37 -9.45
N TYR A 2 8.01 12.71 -8.52
CA TYR A 2 6.84 11.86 -8.23
C TYR A 2 5.54 12.32 -8.92
N ARG A 3 5.52 13.52 -9.53
CA ARG A 3 4.36 14.06 -10.25
C ARG A 3 4.10 13.31 -11.55
N ASP A 4 5.16 12.95 -12.26
CA ASP A 4 5.09 12.28 -13.57
C ASP A 4 4.57 10.84 -13.42
N LEU A 5 4.94 10.16 -12.33
CA LEU A 5 4.40 8.86 -11.97
C LEU A 5 2.90 8.94 -11.69
N ARG A 6 2.41 10.04 -11.11
CA ARG A 6 0.98 10.21 -10.85
C ARG A 6 0.22 10.28 -12.17
N GLU A 7 0.68 11.00 -13.18
CA GLU A 7 -0.04 11.07 -14.46
C GLU A 7 -0.09 9.72 -15.20
N VAL A 8 1.01 8.96 -15.17
CA VAL A 8 1.09 7.65 -15.82
C VAL A 8 0.25 6.59 -15.08
N PHE A 9 0.18 6.68 -13.75
CA PHE A 9 -0.48 5.69 -12.91
C PHE A 9 -1.88 6.09 -12.43
N TRP A 10 -2.42 7.26 -12.83
CA TRP A 10 -3.75 7.73 -12.40
C TRP A 10 -4.85 7.39 -13.42
N TRP A 11 -5.02 6.09 -13.70
CA TRP A 11 -6.26 5.60 -14.31
C TRP A 11 -7.19 5.03 -13.23
N ASN A 12 -8.51 5.11 -13.45
CA ASN A 12 -9.54 4.83 -12.44
C ASN A 12 -9.39 3.48 -11.73
N ASP A 13 -8.82 2.48 -12.42
CA ASP A 13 -8.77 1.10 -11.98
C ASP A 13 -7.40 0.57 -11.56
N ILE A 14 -6.36 1.40 -11.50
CA ILE A 14 -4.99 0.91 -11.26
C ILE A 14 -4.88 0.16 -9.92
N LYS A 15 -5.60 0.64 -8.90
CA LYS A 15 -5.62 0.02 -7.58
C LYS A 15 -6.23 -1.38 -7.64
N ARG A 16 -7.26 -1.57 -8.49
CA ARG A 16 -7.91 -2.86 -8.69
C ARG A 16 -6.99 -3.81 -9.47
N ASP A 17 -6.31 -3.31 -10.49
CA ASP A 17 -5.37 -4.09 -11.30
C ASP A 17 -4.17 -4.54 -10.46
N ILE A 18 -3.59 -3.64 -9.67
CA ILE A 18 -2.51 -3.96 -8.73
C ILE A 18 -2.99 -4.97 -7.69
N ALA A 19 -4.20 -4.83 -7.14
CA ALA A 19 -4.75 -5.79 -6.18
C ALA A 19 -4.96 -7.18 -6.81
N SER A 20 -5.43 -7.24 -8.06
CA SER A 20 -5.61 -8.47 -8.85
C SER A 20 -4.27 -9.14 -9.19
N PHE A 21 -3.23 -8.34 -9.45
CA PHE A 21 -1.88 -8.84 -9.67
C PHE A 21 -1.28 -9.39 -8.38
N LEU A 22 -1.37 -8.64 -7.28
CA LEU A 22 -0.86 -9.05 -5.97
C LEU A 22 -1.57 -10.29 -5.43
N SER A 23 -2.86 -10.50 -5.74
CA SER A 23 -3.61 -11.68 -5.32
C SER A 23 -3.17 -12.96 -6.04
N LYS A 24 -2.59 -12.85 -7.25
CA LYS A 24 -2.06 -14.00 -8.01
C LYS A 24 -0.58 -14.27 -7.73
N CYS A 25 0.12 -13.36 -7.06
CA CYS A 25 1.54 -13.48 -6.75
C CYS A 25 1.77 -14.27 -5.45
N SER A 26 2.17 -15.54 -5.57
CA SER A 26 2.42 -16.41 -4.41
C SER A 26 3.51 -15.89 -3.47
N ASN A 27 4.63 -15.39 -4.00
CA ASN A 27 5.68 -14.75 -3.19
C ASN A 27 5.16 -13.51 -2.44
N CYS A 28 4.33 -12.69 -3.10
CA CYS A 28 3.76 -11.49 -2.49
C CYS A 28 2.81 -11.85 -1.35
N GLN A 29 2.02 -12.91 -1.51
CA GLN A 29 1.15 -13.44 -0.45
C GLN A 29 1.96 -13.99 0.72
N GLN A 30 3.02 -14.75 0.46
CA GLN A 30 3.90 -15.29 1.49
C GLN A 30 4.57 -14.16 2.30
N VAL A 31 5.20 -13.21 1.62
CA VAL A 31 5.82 -12.04 2.25
C VAL A 31 4.80 -11.24 3.07
N LYS A 32 3.57 -11.10 2.57
CA LYS A 32 2.49 -10.43 3.30
C LYS A 32 2.13 -11.16 4.59
N VAL A 33 2.12 -12.49 4.62
CA VAL A 33 1.85 -13.28 5.83
C VAL A 33 3.01 -13.17 6.81
N GLU A 34 4.25 -13.32 6.34
CA GLU A 34 5.46 -13.21 7.15
C GLU A 34 5.59 -11.84 7.83
N HIS A 35 5.21 -10.78 7.11
CA HIS A 35 5.32 -9.40 7.59
C HIS A 35 3.99 -8.83 8.09
N GLN A 36 2.91 -9.60 8.05
CA GLN A 36 1.66 -9.21 8.71
C GLN A 36 1.91 -9.26 10.21
N LYS A 37 2.35 -8.14 10.77
CA LYS A 37 2.23 -7.92 12.21
C LYS A 37 0.75 -8.04 12.55
N LEU A 38 0.41 -9.03 13.39
CA LEU A 38 -0.82 -9.01 14.17
C LEU A 38 -0.94 -7.60 14.73
N GLY A 39 -2.01 -6.90 14.35
CA GLY A 39 -2.21 -5.50 14.72
C GLY A 39 -2.22 -5.38 16.24
N GLY A 40 -1.08 -5.06 16.83
CA GLY A 40 -1.01 -4.51 18.17
C GLY A 40 -1.79 -3.21 18.18
N MET A 41 -2.31 -2.82 19.35
CA MET A 41 -3.08 -1.60 19.51
C MET A 41 -2.35 -0.41 18.87
N THR A 42 -2.87 0.07 17.75
CA THR A 42 -2.30 1.19 17.00
C THR A 42 -2.29 2.40 17.91
N GLN A 43 -1.13 2.76 18.44
CA GLN A 43 -0.99 4.00 19.19
C GLN A 43 -1.25 5.14 18.21
N LYS A 44 -2.24 6.00 18.51
CA LYS A 44 -2.43 7.25 17.79
C LYS A 44 -1.19 8.12 18.04
N ILE A 45 -0.27 8.11 17.10
CA ILE A 45 0.79 9.12 17.06
C ILE A 45 0.10 10.42 16.62
N ASN A 46 0.03 11.39 17.52
CA ASN A 46 -0.48 12.72 17.18
C ASN A 46 0.46 13.31 16.11
N ILE A 47 -0.06 13.55 14.92
CA ILE A 47 0.69 14.19 13.84
C ILE A 47 0.96 15.63 14.30
N PRO A 48 2.22 16.07 14.44
CA PRO A 48 2.50 17.45 14.79
C PRO A 48 2.02 18.35 13.65
N THR A 49 1.11 19.25 13.96
CA THR A 49 0.75 20.37 13.08
C THR A 49 1.97 21.28 12.97
N TRP A 50 2.66 21.20 11.83
CA TRP A 50 3.64 22.22 11.44
C TRP A 50 2.89 23.52 11.16
N LYS A 51 3.32 24.61 11.80
CA LYS A 51 2.91 25.99 11.49
C LYS A 51 3.66 26.50 10.26
#